data_AF-A0A7C3ZP57-F1
#
_entry.id   AF-A0A7C3ZP57-F1
#
_cell.length_a   1.000
_cell.length_b   1.000
_cell.length_c   1.000
_cell.angle_alpha   90.00
_cell.angle_beta   90.00
_cell.angle_gamma   90.00
#
_symmetry.space_group_name_H-M   'P 1'
#
loop_
_entity.id
_entity.type
_entity.pdbx_description
1 polymer ?
#
loop_
_entity_poly.entity_id
_entity_poly.type
_entity_poly.pdbx_seq_one_letter_code
_entity_poly.pdbx_strand_id
1 'polypeptide(L)'
;MKTLGLDLGIKSVGWALIESDENRENYRILDLGIRLFSSGQAIENGKVVGPPALPRREARSSRRTIRRKRARLIRIKKFLHNYGLIKNIKDLFYNNKITDVWELRALALNEPLSPEDFSRILIHIAKHRGYMMSVDSDDDEIDGDKDGKKDDKKKIKKAIAETERAIKELNYRTYGEYVYKSALDSKKPMRNRGGEYRYFPSNNLLKKEIDIIFKKQFELGNKFATEELKNKYWEIASSIKDSKSFEDMVGACTFFKDEKRAPKNCYSAEKFVLLTSILNTVVIDEDLKEIKIINIKHIDEIINFAENEDGGISYKKLRKFLSIPDTAMFKGISYEKKKKAKGKKETDPEDKVFVNMYGLNALKKICGEKIAKDKGLSLKIMRVLTYFKGVEQRRSKLLEIEELNADMASQLAKLENIKEFVSLSAKAIEILLPYMESGLRYDEAVKTARIDGKIPYEENLKQDLLPALDPKTNIRITNPTVLRTLSEARKVINAVIRKYGKLDRVNIELARDIKTKKERLKAIQTQNKNIESKKQAEQLLKEKDLNNPSPKKDISKKDILKARLYNQQDGISLYSGEPIKLERLTEDGYCQIDHILPRFKSMDNSFNNKVLCLAEENQNKANDIPYDWLSKT
;
A
#
# COMPACT_ATOMS: atom_id res chain seq x y z
N MET A 1 -45.12 0.74 6.21
CA MET A 1 -43.69 1.06 6.10
C MET A 1 -43.13 0.65 4.74
N LYS A 2 -42.36 1.51 4.07
CA LYS A 2 -41.65 1.27 2.81
C LYS A 2 -40.17 0.98 3.05
N THR A 3 -39.72 -0.23 2.70
CA THR A 3 -38.32 -0.65 2.77
C THR A 3 -37.76 -0.86 1.36
N LEU A 4 -36.65 -0.18 1.04
CA LEU A 4 -35.89 -0.41 -0.19
C LEU A 4 -34.73 -1.39 0.07
N GLY A 5 -34.75 -2.55 -0.57
CA GLY A 5 -33.61 -3.47 -0.63
C GLY A 5 -32.70 -3.15 -1.82
N LEU A 6 -31.39 -3.20 -1.63
CA LEU A 6 -30.38 -2.97 -2.67
C LEU A 6 -29.33 -4.09 -2.65
N ASP A 7 -29.05 -4.68 -3.81
CA ASP A 7 -27.91 -5.57 -4.05
C ASP A 7 -26.88 -4.85 -4.93
N LEU A 8 -25.71 -4.54 -4.35
CA LEU A 8 -24.67 -3.74 -5.00
C LEU A 8 -23.57 -4.62 -5.59
N GLY A 9 -23.61 -4.77 -6.91
CA GLY A 9 -22.59 -5.46 -7.70
C GLY A 9 -21.59 -4.52 -8.40
N ILE A 10 -20.59 -5.12 -9.04
CA ILE A 10 -19.55 -4.39 -9.82
C ILE A 10 -20.11 -3.79 -11.13
N LYS A 11 -21.21 -4.36 -11.66
CA LYS A 11 -21.85 -4.00 -12.94
C LYS A 11 -23.38 -3.87 -12.86
N SER A 12 -23.95 -4.03 -11.68
CA SER A 12 -25.39 -4.07 -11.46
C SER A 12 -25.74 -3.48 -10.10
N VAL A 13 -26.90 -2.83 -10.03
CA VAL A 13 -27.61 -2.55 -8.78
C VAL A 13 -28.98 -3.19 -8.90
N GLY A 14 -29.20 -4.29 -8.19
CA GLY A 14 -30.55 -4.84 -7.99
C GLY A 14 -31.27 -4.00 -6.93
N TRP A 15 -32.57 -3.75 -7.13
CA TRP A 15 -33.38 -3.06 -6.14
C TRP A 15 -34.79 -3.63 -6.06
N ALA A 16 -35.36 -3.64 -4.86
CA ALA A 16 -36.74 -4.04 -4.62
C ALA A 16 -37.36 -3.14 -3.55
N LEU A 17 -38.55 -2.62 -3.80
CA LEU A 17 -39.32 -1.84 -2.85
C LEU A 17 -40.44 -2.70 -2.27
N ILE A 18 -40.44 -2.85 -0.95
CA ILE A 18 -41.42 -3.64 -0.21
C ILE A 18 -42.19 -2.72 0.72
N GLU A 19 -43.51 -2.84 0.71
CA GLU A 19 -44.40 -2.25 1.69
C GLU A 19 -44.80 -3.30 2.73
N SER A 20 -44.78 -2.93 4.00
CA SER A 20 -45.31 -3.73 5.10
C SER A 20 -46.31 -2.94 5.92
N ASP A 21 -47.19 -3.63 6.64
CA ASP A 21 -47.93 -3.04 7.75
C ASP A 21 -46.97 -2.66 8.91
N GLU A 22 -47.52 -2.01 9.95
CA GLU A 22 -46.75 -1.56 11.11
C GLU A 22 -46.16 -2.74 11.91
N ASN A 23 -46.92 -3.83 12.02
CA ASN A 23 -46.52 -5.05 12.74
C ASN A 23 -45.56 -5.94 11.94
N ARG A 24 -45.35 -5.66 10.65
CA ARG A 24 -44.50 -6.42 9.73
C ARG A 24 -44.92 -7.88 9.58
N GLU A 25 -46.22 -8.11 9.56
CA GLU A 25 -46.82 -9.42 9.37
C GLU A 25 -47.20 -9.62 7.89
N ASN A 26 -47.63 -8.54 7.24
CA ASN A 26 -47.98 -8.56 5.82
C ASN A 26 -46.97 -7.78 4.99
N TYR A 27 -46.50 -8.39 3.91
CA TYR A 27 -45.53 -7.80 2.98
C TYR A 27 -46.10 -7.79 1.56
N ARG A 28 -45.93 -6.67 0.88
CA ARG A 28 -46.26 -6.49 -0.53
C ARG A 28 -45.05 -5.96 -1.29
N ILE A 29 -44.69 -6.61 -2.38
CA ILE A 29 -43.71 -6.08 -3.32
C ILE A 29 -44.40 -4.98 -4.13
N LEU A 30 -43.89 -3.75 -4.05
CA LEU A 30 -44.41 -2.60 -4.80
C LEU A 30 -43.79 -2.50 -6.19
N ASP A 31 -42.47 -2.64 -6.28
CA ASP A 31 -41.73 -2.61 -7.55
C ASP A 31 -40.34 -3.26 -7.34
N LEU A 32 -39.72 -3.69 -8.43
CA LEU A 32 -38.36 -4.22 -8.43
C LEU A 32 -37.68 -3.96 -9.77
N GLY A 33 -36.36 -3.93 -9.77
CA GLY A 33 -35.62 -3.77 -11.01
C GLY A 33 -34.13 -3.99 -10.86
N ILE A 34 -33.45 -3.98 -12.00
CA ILE A 34 -31.99 -4.13 -12.07
C ILE A 34 -31.44 -3.00 -12.93
N ARG A 35 -30.54 -2.20 -12.35
CA ARG A 35 -29.78 -1.18 -13.06
C ARG A 35 -28.45 -1.76 -13.50
N LEU A 36 -28.30 -2.04 -14.79
CA LEU A 36 -27.02 -2.47 -15.39
C LEU A 36 -26.18 -1.27 -15.80
N PHE A 37 -24.86 -1.36 -15.60
CA PHE A 37 -23.89 -0.35 -16.02
C PHE A 37 -22.54 -0.98 -16.35
N SER A 38 -21.74 -0.30 -17.17
CA SER A 38 -20.41 -0.79 -17.50
C SER A 38 -19.49 -0.76 -16.28
N SER A 39 -18.72 -1.83 -16.06
CA SER A 39 -17.76 -1.89 -14.95
C SER A 39 -16.79 -0.71 -15.00
N GLY A 40 -16.45 -0.18 -13.83
CA GLY A 40 -15.38 0.82 -13.69
C GLY A 40 -13.97 0.22 -13.80
N GLN A 41 -13.76 -0.72 -14.74
CA GLN A 41 -12.52 -1.49 -14.96
C GLN A 41 -12.12 -1.45 -16.44
N ALA A 42 -10.82 -1.37 -16.72
CA ALA A 42 -10.25 -1.52 -18.06
C ALA A 42 -10.10 -3.01 -18.40
N ILE A 43 -10.50 -3.39 -19.60
CA ILE A 43 -10.39 -4.75 -20.13
C ILE A 43 -9.51 -4.71 -21.37
N GLU A 44 -8.49 -5.56 -21.40
CA GLU A 44 -7.62 -5.77 -22.57
C GLU A 44 -7.48 -7.29 -22.77
N ASN A 45 -7.73 -7.77 -23.99
CA ASN A 45 -7.72 -9.21 -24.34
C ASN A 45 -8.56 -10.08 -23.39
N GLY A 46 -9.75 -9.58 -23.00
CA GLY A 46 -10.67 -10.28 -22.10
C GLY A 46 -10.24 -10.30 -20.62
N LYS A 47 -9.11 -9.69 -20.26
CA LYS A 47 -8.60 -9.63 -18.88
C LYS A 47 -8.72 -8.22 -18.31
N VAL A 48 -9.06 -8.15 -17.02
CA VAL A 48 -9.07 -6.89 -16.27
C VAL A 48 -7.62 -6.44 -16.08
N VAL A 49 -7.23 -5.34 -16.72
CA VAL A 49 -5.87 -4.77 -16.66
C VAL A 49 -5.74 -3.59 -15.70
N GLY A 50 -6.81 -3.25 -14.98
CA GLY A 50 -6.80 -2.24 -13.92
C GLY A 50 -7.91 -1.20 -14.06
N PRO A 51 -7.79 -0.03 -13.42
CA PRO A 51 -8.77 1.05 -13.57
C PRO A 51 -8.82 1.63 -15.00
N PRO A 52 -9.97 2.12 -15.49
CA PRO A 52 -10.13 2.72 -16.83
C PRO A 52 -9.16 3.87 -17.12
N ALA A 53 -8.76 4.59 -16.07
CA ALA A 53 -7.82 5.70 -16.17
C ALA A 53 -6.36 5.25 -16.39
N LEU A 54 -6.02 3.98 -16.13
CA LEU A 54 -4.66 3.47 -16.18
C LEU A 54 -4.09 3.46 -17.61
N PRO A 55 -4.74 2.86 -18.64
CA PRO A 55 -4.24 2.92 -20.02
C PRO A 55 -4.07 4.35 -20.52
N ARG A 56 -5.03 5.24 -20.20
CA ARG A 56 -4.94 6.67 -20.52
C ARG A 56 -3.73 7.32 -19.85
N ARG A 57 -3.44 7.01 -18.58
CA ARG A 57 -2.30 7.52 -17.82
C ARG A 57 -0.98 7.05 -18.44
N GLU A 58 -0.88 5.78 -18.81
CA GLU A 58 0.33 5.19 -19.40
C GLU A 58 0.61 5.77 -20.78
N ALA A 59 -0.38 5.81 -21.67
CA ALA A 59 -0.24 6.42 -22.99
C ALA A 59 0.16 7.91 -22.88
N ARG A 60 -0.42 8.65 -21.93
CA ARG A 60 -0.02 10.05 -21.64
C ARG A 60 1.43 10.13 -21.17
N SER A 61 1.87 9.21 -20.31
CA SER A 61 3.25 9.15 -19.83
C SER A 61 4.23 8.94 -20.99
N SER A 62 3.97 7.94 -21.84
CA SER A 62 4.78 7.64 -23.02
C SER A 62 4.89 8.82 -23.98
N ARG A 63 3.76 9.48 -24.30
CA ARG A 63 3.76 10.71 -25.12
C ARG A 63 4.63 11.82 -24.52
N ARG A 64 4.56 12.03 -23.20
CA ARG A 64 5.39 13.03 -22.50
C ARG A 64 6.87 12.68 -22.56
N THR A 65 7.22 11.41 -22.36
CA THR A 65 8.61 10.91 -22.43
C THR A 65 9.19 11.13 -23.83
N ILE A 66 8.46 10.74 -24.88
CA ILE A 66 8.87 10.92 -26.28
C ILE A 66 9.07 12.40 -26.60
N ARG A 67 8.08 13.24 -26.26
CA ARG A 67 8.15 14.69 -26.50
C ARG A 67 9.35 15.34 -25.81
N ARG A 68 9.60 15.01 -24.54
CA ARG A 68 10.73 15.55 -23.77
C ARG A 68 12.07 15.07 -24.31
N LYS A 69 12.17 13.79 -24.70
CA LYS A 69 13.36 13.25 -25.37
C LYS A 69 13.65 14.03 -26.66
N ARG A 70 12.64 14.24 -27.50
CA ARG A 70 12.77 15.03 -28.74
C ARG A 70 13.22 16.46 -28.46
N ALA A 71 12.57 17.15 -27.53
CA ALA A 71 12.91 18.53 -27.16
C ALA A 71 14.35 18.65 -26.64
N ARG A 72 14.80 17.70 -25.81
CA ARG A 72 16.19 17.65 -25.32
C ARG A 72 17.20 17.47 -26.46
N LEU A 73 16.93 16.54 -27.38
CA LEU A 73 17.81 16.32 -28.52
C LEU A 73 17.87 17.54 -29.45
N ILE A 74 16.76 18.25 -29.63
CA ILE A 74 16.73 19.52 -30.39
C ILE A 74 17.59 20.57 -29.68
N ARG A 75 17.46 20.74 -28.36
CA ARG A 75 18.28 21.67 -27.57
C ARG A 75 19.77 21.37 -27.71
N ILE A 76 20.17 20.11 -27.61
CA ILE A 76 21.58 19.71 -27.74
C ILE A 76 22.09 19.96 -29.15
N LYS A 77 21.33 19.59 -30.19
CA LYS A 77 21.72 19.85 -31.58
C LYS A 77 21.91 21.34 -31.85
N LYS A 78 20.98 22.18 -31.38
CA LYS A 78 21.09 23.65 -31.48
C LYS A 78 22.30 24.19 -30.72
N PHE A 79 22.51 23.71 -29.49
CA PHE A 79 23.64 24.10 -28.66
C PHE A 79 24.99 23.79 -29.34
N LEU A 80 25.18 22.56 -29.83
CA LEU A 80 26.41 22.14 -30.50
C LEU A 80 26.64 22.87 -31.84
N HIS A 81 25.56 23.14 -32.59
CA HIS A 81 25.63 23.97 -33.81
C HIS A 81 26.06 25.40 -33.49
N ASN A 82 25.44 26.04 -32.50
CA ASN A 82 25.77 27.41 -32.11
C ASN A 82 27.19 27.53 -31.52
N TYR A 83 27.71 26.46 -30.91
CA TYR A 83 29.10 26.39 -30.45
C TYR A 83 30.10 26.16 -31.60
N GLY A 84 29.63 25.88 -32.82
CA GLY A 84 30.47 25.69 -34.01
C GLY A 84 30.96 24.26 -34.25
N LEU A 85 30.48 23.26 -33.51
CA LEU A 85 30.89 21.85 -33.67
C LEU A 85 30.14 21.11 -34.77
N ILE A 86 28.99 21.63 -35.20
CA ILE A 86 28.15 21.03 -36.23
C ILE A 86 27.94 22.04 -37.34
N LYS A 87 28.41 21.73 -38.55
CA LYS A 87 28.13 22.53 -39.75
C LYS A 87 26.74 22.24 -40.31
N ASN A 88 26.41 20.96 -40.52
CA ASN A 88 25.10 20.53 -40.98
C ASN A 88 24.54 19.40 -40.12
N ILE A 89 23.41 19.67 -39.45
CA ILE A 89 22.74 18.70 -38.56
C ILE A 89 22.20 17.48 -39.34
N LYS A 90 21.85 17.63 -40.62
CA LYS A 90 21.28 16.55 -41.44
C LYS A 90 22.34 15.51 -41.82
N ASP A 91 23.59 15.91 -42.02
CA ASP A 91 24.61 15.02 -42.56
C ASP A 91 25.27 14.14 -41.47
N LEU A 92 25.10 14.53 -40.20
CA LEU A 92 25.70 13.89 -39.03
C LEU A 92 25.38 12.39 -38.85
N PHE A 93 24.29 11.87 -39.45
CA PHE A 93 23.81 10.50 -39.23
C PHE A 93 23.37 9.76 -40.51
N TYR A 94 23.46 10.38 -41.69
CA TYR A 94 22.81 9.88 -42.92
C TYR A 94 23.76 9.65 -44.11
N ASN A 95 25.06 9.48 -43.86
CA ASN A 95 26.07 9.17 -44.88
C ASN A 95 26.58 7.71 -44.75
N ASN A 96 26.87 7.03 -45.86
CA ASN A 96 27.22 5.60 -45.89
C ASN A 96 28.65 5.27 -45.40
N LYS A 97 29.49 6.28 -45.16
CA LYS A 97 30.87 6.14 -44.63
C LYS A 97 31.01 6.51 -43.15
N ILE A 98 29.94 6.37 -42.38
CA ILE A 98 29.88 6.83 -40.99
C ILE A 98 30.30 5.71 -40.02
N THR A 99 31.39 5.93 -39.27
CA THR A 99 31.84 5.05 -38.17
C THR A 99 30.74 4.87 -37.12
N ASP A 100 30.59 3.67 -36.55
CA ASP A 100 29.57 3.42 -35.53
C ASP A 100 29.80 4.28 -34.27
N VAL A 101 28.71 4.71 -33.60
CA VAL A 101 28.85 5.63 -32.45
C VAL A 101 29.41 4.93 -31.21
N TRP A 102 29.23 3.61 -31.05
CA TRP A 102 29.88 2.87 -29.96
C TRP A 102 31.37 2.73 -30.19
N GLU A 103 31.78 2.49 -31.44
CA GLU A 103 33.18 2.51 -31.84
C GLU A 103 33.82 3.87 -31.57
N LEU A 104 33.17 4.96 -31.99
CA LEU A 104 33.65 6.32 -31.72
C LEU A 104 33.83 6.61 -30.23
N ARG A 105 32.94 6.08 -29.37
CA ARG A 105 33.06 6.25 -27.91
C ARG A 105 34.28 5.53 -27.34
N ALA A 106 34.72 4.43 -27.94
CA ALA A 106 35.96 3.75 -27.58
C ALA A 106 37.19 4.48 -28.16
N LEU A 107 37.12 4.91 -29.43
CA LEU A 107 38.21 5.65 -30.12
C LEU A 107 38.48 7.02 -29.48
N ALA A 108 37.45 7.69 -28.95
CA ALA A 108 37.56 8.98 -28.26
C ALA A 108 38.57 9.01 -27.10
N LEU A 109 39.02 7.85 -26.62
CA LEU A 109 39.98 7.74 -25.52
C LEU A 109 41.44 7.72 -26.00
N ASN A 110 41.67 7.46 -27.28
CA ASN A 110 42.98 7.19 -27.84
C ASN A 110 43.31 8.09 -29.05
N GLU A 111 42.31 8.57 -29.79
CA GLU A 111 42.49 9.30 -31.04
C GLU A 111 41.75 10.64 -31.04
N PRO A 112 42.31 11.70 -31.67
CA PRO A 112 41.61 12.98 -31.80
C PRO A 112 40.40 12.82 -32.74
N LEU A 113 39.21 13.18 -32.25
CA LEU A 113 37.99 13.10 -33.05
C LEU A 113 37.70 14.40 -33.79
N SER A 114 37.00 14.27 -34.91
CA SER A 114 36.42 15.42 -35.60
C SER A 114 35.34 16.09 -34.71
N PRO A 115 35.10 17.41 -34.85
CA PRO A 115 34.00 18.10 -34.15
C PRO A 115 32.63 17.43 -34.36
N GLU A 116 32.41 16.86 -35.54
CA GLU A 116 31.16 16.19 -35.92
C GLU A 116 31.03 14.82 -35.23
N ASP A 117 32.09 14.01 -35.19
CA ASP A 117 32.09 12.72 -34.48
C ASP A 117 31.97 12.89 -32.97
N PHE A 118 32.66 13.89 -32.41
CA PHE A 118 32.48 14.28 -31.01
C PHE A 118 31.02 14.65 -30.74
N SER A 119 30.39 15.44 -31.62
CA SER A 119 28.98 15.80 -31.51
C SER A 119 28.04 14.59 -31.61
N ARG A 120 28.35 13.59 -32.44
CA ARG A 120 27.59 12.33 -32.56
C ARG A 120 27.58 11.55 -31.26
N ILE A 121 28.73 11.47 -30.55
CA ILE A 121 28.83 10.86 -29.23
C ILE A 121 27.91 11.55 -28.23
N LEU A 122 27.97 12.88 -28.13
CA LEU A 122 27.14 13.66 -27.21
C LEU A 122 25.64 13.49 -27.48
N ILE A 123 25.23 13.54 -28.75
CA ILE A 123 23.83 13.32 -29.14
C ILE A 123 23.38 11.89 -28.79
N HIS A 124 24.24 10.89 -28.97
CA HIS A 124 23.94 9.51 -28.64
C HIS A 124 23.77 9.30 -27.12
N ILE A 125 24.68 9.82 -26.31
CA ILE A 125 24.58 9.74 -24.84
C ILE A 125 23.31 10.46 -24.35
N ALA A 126 22.97 11.63 -24.88
CA ALA A 126 21.73 12.32 -24.50
C ALA A 126 20.43 11.62 -24.94
N LYS A 127 20.48 10.85 -26.03
CA LYS A 127 19.38 9.99 -26.51
C LYS A 127 19.21 8.78 -25.59
N HIS A 128 20.31 8.28 -25.02
CA HIS A 128 20.45 7.06 -24.23
C HIS A 128 21.05 7.32 -22.84
N ARG A 129 20.52 8.33 -22.14
CA ARG A 129 21.10 8.90 -20.91
C ARG A 129 21.07 8.05 -19.64
N GLY A 130 20.87 6.74 -19.78
CA GLY A 130 20.81 5.80 -18.65
C GLY A 130 19.65 6.03 -17.70
N TYR A 131 19.60 5.23 -16.65
CA TYR A 131 18.62 5.37 -15.57
C TYR A 131 19.15 6.33 -14.52
N MET A 132 18.35 7.35 -14.22
CA MET A 132 18.60 8.27 -13.12
C MET A 132 18.01 7.62 -11.87
N MET A 133 18.87 7.12 -10.98
CA MET A 133 18.42 6.70 -9.66
C MET A 133 17.93 7.95 -8.93
N SER A 134 16.65 8.02 -8.62
CA SER A 134 16.21 8.96 -7.59
C SER A 134 16.67 8.37 -6.25
N VAL A 135 17.30 9.20 -5.42
CA VAL A 135 17.68 8.86 -4.05
C VAL A 135 16.46 8.30 -3.29
N ASP A 136 15.26 8.81 -3.59
CA ASP A 136 13.97 8.39 -3.01
C ASP A 136 13.46 6.98 -3.40
N SER A 137 14.29 6.09 -3.94
CA SER A 137 13.83 4.86 -4.61
C SER A 137 14.16 3.55 -3.89
N ASP A 138 14.53 3.62 -2.61
CA ASP A 138 14.73 2.48 -1.71
C ASP A 138 13.47 2.09 -0.90
N ASP A 139 12.29 2.58 -1.32
CA ASP A 139 11.01 2.05 -0.85
C ASP A 139 10.81 0.59 -1.35
N ASP A 140 11.30 -0.37 -0.57
CA ASP A 140 10.96 -1.79 -0.68
C ASP A 140 9.60 -2.12 -0.03
N GLU A 141 8.98 -1.17 0.67
CA GLU A 141 7.71 -1.38 1.38
C GLU A 141 6.67 -0.31 1.04
N ILE A 142 5.96 -0.53 -0.08
CA ILE A 142 4.57 -0.12 -0.23
C ILE A 142 3.83 -1.31 -0.87
N ASP A 143 2.64 -1.58 -0.33
CA ASP A 143 1.75 -2.70 -0.61
C ASP A 143 1.61 -3.04 -2.09
N GLY A 144 1.41 -4.34 -2.35
CA GLY A 144 1.52 -5.00 -3.65
C GLY A 144 0.95 -4.22 -4.84
N ASP A 145 1.84 -3.57 -5.59
CA ASP A 145 1.56 -3.16 -6.96
C ASP A 145 1.39 -4.44 -7.81
N LYS A 146 0.25 -4.55 -8.48
CA LYS A 146 -0.26 -5.78 -9.08
C LYS A 146 0.37 -6.15 -10.42
N ASP A 147 1.26 -5.31 -10.96
CA ASP A 147 1.64 -5.37 -12.37
C ASP A 147 3.17 -5.38 -12.58
N GLY A 148 3.92 -6.37 -12.10
CA GLY A 148 5.32 -6.67 -12.52
C GLY A 148 6.40 -5.57 -12.42
N LYS A 149 6.06 -4.32 -12.13
CA LYS A 149 6.90 -3.11 -12.18
C LYS A 149 7.92 -3.09 -11.04
N LYS A 150 7.59 -3.70 -9.90
CA LYS A 150 8.51 -3.85 -8.77
C LYS A 150 9.66 -4.80 -9.12
N ASP A 151 9.38 -5.88 -9.85
CA ASP A 151 10.40 -6.82 -10.34
C ASP A 151 11.30 -6.17 -11.38
N ASP A 152 10.73 -5.38 -12.30
CA ASP A 152 11.54 -4.68 -13.32
C ASP A 152 12.47 -3.62 -12.72
N LYS A 153 12.04 -2.88 -11.70
CA LYS A 153 12.93 -1.92 -11.01
C LYS A 153 14.10 -2.62 -10.31
N LYS A 154 13.86 -3.78 -9.68
CA LYS A 154 14.92 -4.60 -9.07
C LYS A 154 15.86 -5.17 -10.11
N LYS A 155 15.34 -5.67 -11.24
CA LYS A 155 16.14 -6.13 -12.37
C LYS A 155 17.02 -5.01 -12.93
N ILE A 156 16.48 -3.80 -13.08
CA ILE A 156 17.24 -2.62 -13.52
C ILE A 156 18.36 -2.29 -12.53
N LYS A 157 18.08 -2.22 -11.22
CA LYS A 157 19.12 -1.94 -10.20
C LYS A 157 20.23 -3.00 -10.23
N LYS A 158 19.85 -4.29 -10.33
CA LYS A 158 20.79 -5.40 -10.44
C LYS A 158 21.66 -5.28 -11.70
N ALA A 159 21.04 -5.01 -12.86
CA ALA A 159 21.74 -4.86 -14.13
C ALA A 159 22.72 -3.67 -14.15
N ILE A 160 22.36 -2.56 -13.50
CA ILE A 160 23.27 -1.41 -13.32
C ILE A 160 24.47 -1.83 -12.48
N ALA A 161 24.24 -2.48 -11.33
CA ALA A 161 25.33 -2.94 -10.45
C ALA A 161 26.24 -3.97 -11.14
N GLU A 162 25.67 -4.88 -11.93
CA GLU A 162 26.43 -5.83 -12.75
C GLU A 162 27.27 -5.13 -13.82
N THR A 163 26.71 -4.13 -14.51
CA THR A 163 27.44 -3.33 -15.52
C THR A 163 28.59 -2.57 -14.86
N GLU A 164 28.35 -1.91 -13.73
CA GLU A 164 29.39 -1.17 -13.01
C GLU A 164 30.48 -2.09 -12.45
N ARG A 165 30.12 -3.31 -12.02
CA ARG A 165 31.09 -4.32 -11.58
C ARG A 165 31.94 -4.82 -12.75
N ALA A 166 31.31 -5.18 -13.86
CA ALA A 166 32.01 -5.70 -15.04
C ALA A 166 33.02 -4.68 -15.62
N ILE A 167 32.68 -3.40 -15.65
CA ILE A 167 33.62 -2.34 -16.08
C ILE A 167 34.87 -2.32 -15.21
N LYS A 168 34.73 -2.50 -13.90
CA LYS A 168 35.85 -2.51 -12.96
C LYS A 168 36.67 -3.79 -13.07
N GLU A 169 36.02 -4.95 -13.04
CA GLU A 169 36.68 -6.26 -13.07
C GLU A 169 37.44 -6.50 -14.38
N LEU A 170 36.87 -6.05 -15.50
CA LEU A 170 37.49 -6.17 -16.82
C LEU A 170 38.37 -4.96 -17.19
N ASN A 171 38.59 -4.05 -16.24
CA ASN A 171 39.48 -2.89 -16.34
C ASN A 171 39.21 -1.97 -17.56
N TYR A 172 37.93 -1.72 -17.88
CA TYR A 172 37.55 -0.76 -18.92
C TYR A 172 37.49 0.67 -18.35
N ARG A 173 37.87 1.67 -19.16
CA ARG A 173 37.94 3.07 -18.71
C ARG A 173 36.57 3.74 -18.69
N THR A 174 35.71 3.39 -19.64
CA THR A 174 34.37 3.99 -19.79
C THR A 174 33.30 2.95 -20.13
N TYR A 175 32.04 3.31 -19.95
CA TYR A 175 30.92 2.46 -20.34
C TYR A 175 30.84 2.28 -21.87
N GLY A 176 31.07 3.33 -22.66
CA GLY A 176 31.16 3.23 -24.12
C GLY A 176 32.21 2.22 -24.59
N GLU A 177 33.42 2.26 -24.00
CA GLU A 177 34.49 1.31 -24.30
C GLU A 177 34.11 -0.13 -23.94
N TYR A 178 33.56 -0.34 -22.74
CA TYR A 178 33.09 -1.65 -22.29
C TYR A 178 32.06 -2.26 -23.24
N VAL A 179 31.01 -1.50 -23.58
CA VAL A 179 29.94 -2.00 -24.44
C VAL A 179 30.46 -2.34 -25.83
N TYR A 180 31.31 -1.49 -26.41
CA TYR A 180 31.85 -1.73 -27.74
C TYR A 180 32.72 -2.99 -27.77
N LYS A 181 33.74 -3.07 -26.92
CA LYS A 181 34.70 -4.19 -26.89
C LYS A 181 34.02 -5.50 -26.51
N SER A 182 33.21 -5.51 -25.45
CA SER A 182 32.50 -6.72 -25.04
C SER A 182 31.46 -7.19 -26.06
N ALA A 183 30.86 -6.30 -26.85
CA ALA A 183 29.95 -6.69 -27.93
C ALA A 183 30.70 -7.31 -29.11
N LEU A 184 31.89 -6.82 -29.45
CA LEU A 184 32.76 -7.43 -30.46
C LEU A 184 33.17 -8.85 -30.03
N ASP A 185 33.65 -9.00 -28.80
CA ASP A 185 34.12 -10.28 -28.27
C ASP A 185 33.01 -11.32 -28.21
N SER A 186 31.84 -10.93 -27.71
CA SER A 186 30.71 -11.84 -27.51
C SER A 186 29.79 -12.00 -28.73
N LYS A 187 30.01 -11.21 -29.80
CA LYS A 187 29.13 -11.08 -30.98
C LYS A 187 27.66 -10.78 -30.61
N LYS A 188 27.43 -10.17 -29.44
CA LYS A 188 26.08 -9.81 -28.95
C LYS A 188 25.72 -8.37 -29.32
N PRO A 189 24.42 -8.06 -29.48
CA PRO A 189 24.00 -6.70 -29.78
C PRO A 189 24.30 -5.75 -28.62
N MET A 190 24.82 -4.56 -28.93
CA MET A 190 25.10 -3.47 -27.98
C MET A 190 23.82 -2.87 -27.34
N ARG A 191 22.64 -3.24 -27.85
CA ARG A 191 21.33 -2.74 -27.39
C ARG A 191 20.44 -3.90 -26.97
N ASN A 192 19.81 -3.73 -25.81
CA ASN A 192 18.87 -4.71 -25.26
C ASN A 192 17.67 -4.94 -26.16
N ARG A 193 17.25 -6.21 -26.26
CA ARG A 193 15.99 -6.66 -26.87
C ARG A 193 15.03 -7.16 -25.78
N GLY A 194 13.79 -7.47 -26.13
CA GLY A 194 12.71 -7.73 -25.17
C GLY A 194 13.09 -8.72 -24.07
N GLY A 195 12.96 -8.28 -22.80
CA GLY A 195 13.26 -9.09 -21.61
C GLY A 195 14.73 -9.09 -21.15
N GLU A 196 15.66 -8.54 -21.94
CA GLU A 196 17.08 -8.49 -21.60
C GLU A 196 17.48 -7.17 -20.94
N TYR A 197 18.39 -7.24 -19.96
CA TYR A 197 18.91 -6.07 -19.23
C TYR A 197 20.44 -5.98 -19.29
N ARG A 198 21.05 -6.37 -20.42
CA ARG A 198 22.52 -6.29 -20.59
C ARG A 198 22.99 -4.84 -20.71
N TYR A 199 24.25 -4.59 -20.36
CA TYR A 199 24.91 -3.29 -20.61
C TYR A 199 24.08 -2.08 -20.15
N PHE A 200 23.41 -2.17 -19.00
CA PHE A 200 22.42 -1.18 -18.60
C PHE A 200 23.10 -0.05 -17.79
N PRO A 201 23.18 1.20 -18.31
CA PRO A 201 23.96 2.23 -17.64
C PRO A 201 23.14 3.02 -16.61
N SER A 202 23.79 3.35 -15.49
CA SER A 202 23.35 4.47 -14.65
C SER A 202 23.63 5.80 -15.35
N ASN A 203 22.85 6.83 -15.05
CA ASN A 203 23.14 8.18 -15.56
C ASN A 203 24.49 8.71 -15.08
N ASN A 204 24.89 8.36 -13.85
CA ASN A 204 26.19 8.72 -13.28
C ASN A 204 27.35 8.08 -14.04
N LEU A 205 27.21 6.82 -14.46
CA LEU A 205 28.21 6.13 -15.26
C LEU A 205 28.46 6.86 -16.60
N LEU A 206 27.40 7.36 -17.24
CA LEU A 206 27.52 8.16 -18.46
C LEU A 206 28.12 9.55 -18.21
N LYS A 207 27.85 10.15 -17.04
CA LYS A 207 28.51 11.40 -16.63
C LYS A 207 30.02 11.22 -16.55
N LYS A 208 30.48 10.17 -15.87
CA LYS A 208 31.91 9.83 -15.76
C LYS A 208 32.55 9.59 -17.11
N GLU A 209 31.85 8.90 -18.02
CA GLU A 209 32.33 8.72 -19.38
C GLU A 209 32.50 10.04 -20.13
N ILE A 210 31.53 10.97 -20.00
CA ILE A 210 31.65 12.30 -20.60
C ILE A 210 32.85 13.04 -20.01
N ASP A 211 33.03 13.03 -18.69
CA ASP A 211 34.18 13.65 -18.03
C ASP A 211 35.52 13.11 -18.58
N ILE A 212 35.63 11.79 -18.75
CA ILE A 212 36.84 11.14 -19.29
C ILE A 212 37.04 11.50 -20.76
N ILE A 213 35.98 11.45 -21.59
CA ILE A 213 36.07 11.76 -23.03
C ILE A 213 36.51 13.22 -23.24
N PHE A 214 35.93 14.17 -22.51
CA PHE A 214 36.33 15.58 -22.62
C PHE A 214 37.79 15.77 -22.22
N LYS A 215 38.21 15.19 -21.09
CA LYS A 215 39.60 15.24 -20.64
C LYS A 215 40.56 14.67 -21.70
N LYS A 216 40.28 13.48 -22.22
CA LYS A 216 41.13 12.81 -23.21
C LYS A 216 41.19 13.55 -24.53
N GLN A 217 40.06 14.05 -25.03
CA GLN A 217 40.03 14.82 -26.27
C GLN A 217 40.80 16.14 -26.13
N PHE A 218 40.72 16.80 -24.98
CA PHE A 218 41.54 17.99 -24.71
C PHE A 218 43.05 17.65 -24.70
N GLU A 219 43.46 16.57 -24.02
CA GLU A 219 44.85 16.07 -24.01
C GLU A 219 45.36 15.71 -25.43
N LEU A 220 44.48 15.21 -26.30
CA LEU A 220 44.77 14.84 -27.69
C LEU A 220 44.76 16.05 -28.66
N GLY A 221 44.65 17.28 -28.15
CA GLY A 221 44.76 18.52 -28.94
C GLY A 221 43.44 19.16 -29.38
N ASN A 222 42.29 18.58 -29.03
CA ASN A 222 40.98 19.16 -29.35
C ASN A 222 40.60 20.30 -28.38
N LYS A 223 41.05 21.52 -28.69
CA LYS A 223 40.81 22.74 -27.88
C LYS A 223 39.34 23.09 -27.64
N PHE A 224 38.43 22.56 -28.46
CA PHE A 224 36.99 22.78 -28.28
C PHE A 224 36.41 21.99 -27.10
N ALA A 225 37.09 20.94 -26.60
CA ALA A 225 36.64 20.09 -25.49
C ALA A 225 36.83 20.77 -24.12
N THR A 226 36.23 21.95 -23.93
CA THR A 226 36.37 22.75 -22.71
C THR A 226 35.44 22.27 -21.59
N GLU A 227 35.79 22.62 -20.35
CA GLU A 227 34.94 22.39 -19.17
C GLU A 227 33.60 23.16 -19.27
N GLU A 228 33.60 24.35 -19.86
CA GLU A 228 32.39 25.14 -20.08
C GLU A 228 31.41 24.42 -21.01
N LEU A 229 31.90 23.92 -22.16
CA LEU A 229 31.11 23.13 -23.10
C LEU A 229 30.54 21.89 -22.41
N LYS A 230 31.37 21.17 -21.66
CA LYS A 230 30.98 19.97 -20.91
C LYS A 230 29.83 20.24 -19.95
N ASN A 231 29.98 21.28 -19.12
CA ASN A 231 29.01 21.62 -18.08
C ASN A 231 27.67 22.06 -18.69
N LYS A 232 27.69 22.94 -19.70
CA LYS A 232 26.47 23.36 -20.43
C LYS A 232 25.80 22.18 -21.15
N TYR A 233 26.57 21.31 -21.80
CA TYR A 233 26.03 20.10 -22.41
C TYR A 233 25.36 19.20 -21.37
N TRP A 234 26.03 18.93 -20.24
CA TRP A 234 25.51 18.03 -19.22
C TRP A 234 24.25 18.57 -18.55
N GLU A 235 24.17 19.88 -18.30
CA GLU A 235 22.95 20.55 -17.81
C GLU A 235 21.75 20.24 -18.71
N ILE A 236 21.91 20.37 -20.04
CA ILE A 236 20.86 20.06 -21.01
C ILE A 236 20.57 18.54 -21.02
N ALA A 237 21.59 17.70 -21.08
CA ALA A 237 21.47 16.25 -21.21
C ALA A 237 20.82 15.59 -19.97
N SER A 238 21.17 16.07 -18.79
CA SER A 238 20.69 15.57 -17.50
C SER A 238 19.36 16.17 -17.07
N SER A 239 18.87 17.24 -17.71
CA SER A 239 17.62 17.92 -17.32
C SER A 239 16.41 16.98 -17.14
N ILE A 240 15.74 17.08 -15.99
CA ILE A 240 14.49 16.40 -15.67
C ILE A 240 13.47 17.46 -15.28
N LYS A 241 12.19 17.22 -15.54
CA LYS A 241 11.15 18.07 -14.96
C LYS A 241 10.92 17.63 -13.52
N ASP A 242 11.02 18.56 -12.58
CA ASP A 242 10.68 18.30 -11.19
C ASP A 242 9.26 17.72 -11.03
N SER A 243 9.13 16.91 -9.98
CA SER A 243 7.82 16.48 -9.51
C SER A 243 6.99 17.70 -9.14
N LYS A 244 5.69 17.62 -9.41
CA LYS A 244 4.75 18.57 -8.81
C LYS A 244 4.71 18.34 -7.31
N SER A 245 4.37 19.40 -6.57
CA SER A 245 3.97 19.29 -5.16
C SER A 245 2.87 18.23 -5.01
N PHE A 246 2.96 17.46 -3.94
CA PHE A 246 1.94 16.47 -3.54
C PHE A 246 0.83 17.09 -2.69
N GLU A 247 0.92 18.39 -2.41
CA GLU A 247 0.03 19.11 -1.51
C GLU A 247 -1.46 18.99 -1.88
N ASP A 248 -1.81 19.11 -3.17
CA ASP A 248 -3.20 18.96 -3.66
C ASP A 248 -3.79 17.56 -3.45
N MET A 249 -2.92 16.57 -3.23
CA MET A 249 -3.34 15.19 -2.99
C MET A 249 -3.49 14.86 -1.51
N VAL A 250 -3.08 15.77 -0.62
CA VAL A 250 -3.22 15.60 0.83
C VAL A 250 -4.70 15.71 1.19
N GLY A 251 -5.18 14.78 2.02
CA GLY A 251 -6.56 14.80 2.48
C GLY A 251 -6.83 15.93 3.47
N ALA A 252 -8.10 16.30 3.61
CA ALA A 252 -8.56 17.18 4.67
C ALA A 252 -8.53 16.48 6.04
N CYS A 253 -8.47 17.28 7.10
CA CYS A 253 -8.62 16.83 8.48
C CYS A 253 -10.01 16.23 8.71
N THR A 254 -10.10 15.29 9.67
CA THR A 254 -11.37 14.72 10.11
C THR A 254 -12.35 15.79 10.57
N PHE A 255 -11.91 16.70 11.45
CA PHE A 255 -12.77 17.73 12.06
C PHE A 255 -12.87 19.04 11.27
N PHE A 256 -11.76 19.57 10.75
CA PHE A 256 -11.74 20.83 9.99
C PHE A 256 -11.53 20.56 8.49
N LYS A 257 -12.60 20.67 7.69
CA LYS A 257 -12.55 20.28 6.26
C LYS A 257 -11.67 21.20 5.40
N ASP A 258 -11.48 22.45 5.83
CA ASP A 258 -10.63 23.43 5.14
C ASP A 258 -9.14 23.24 5.46
N GLU A 259 -8.82 22.43 6.48
CA GLU A 259 -7.45 22.20 6.92
C GLU A 259 -6.87 20.91 6.35
N LYS A 260 -5.64 20.98 5.82
CA LYS A 260 -4.91 19.80 5.36
C LYS A 260 -4.37 19.00 6.54
N ARG A 261 -4.32 17.67 6.37
CA ARG A 261 -3.70 16.75 7.32
C ARG A 261 -2.24 17.12 7.62
N ALA A 262 -1.82 16.94 8.87
CA ALA A 262 -0.47 17.20 9.32
C ALA A 262 0.50 16.09 8.86
N PRO A 263 1.72 16.44 8.41
CA PRO A 263 2.82 15.48 8.26
C PRO A 263 3.01 14.71 9.57
N LYS A 264 3.19 13.39 9.50
CA LYS A 264 3.35 12.55 10.70
C LYS A 264 4.57 12.94 11.53
N ASN A 265 5.64 13.39 10.86
CA ASN A 265 6.92 13.71 11.47
C ASN A 265 7.06 15.17 11.96
N CYS A 266 6.00 15.97 11.95
CA CYS A 266 6.06 17.26 12.66
C CYS A 266 5.89 17.04 14.16
N TYR A 267 6.47 17.92 14.98
CA TYR A 267 6.54 17.77 16.43
C TYR A 267 5.17 17.51 17.07
N SER A 268 4.16 18.35 16.76
CA SER A 268 2.79 18.18 17.29
C SER A 268 2.19 16.81 16.92
N ALA A 269 2.42 16.32 15.69
CA ALA A 269 1.90 15.03 15.24
C ALA A 269 2.64 13.84 15.87
N GLU A 270 3.96 13.91 16.02
CA GLU A 270 4.73 12.87 16.71
C GLU A 270 4.34 12.80 18.19
N LYS A 271 4.16 13.95 18.85
CA LYS A 271 3.69 14.03 20.23
C LYS A 271 2.28 13.46 20.38
N PHE A 272 1.39 13.72 19.43
CA PHE A 272 0.04 13.13 19.41
C PHE A 272 0.06 11.61 19.27
N VAL A 273 0.90 11.07 18.39
CA VAL A 273 1.09 9.62 18.24
C VAL A 273 1.68 9.02 19.51
N LEU A 274 2.68 9.67 20.12
CA LEU A 274 3.27 9.26 21.39
C LEU A 274 2.23 9.19 22.51
N LEU A 275 1.47 10.25 22.75
CA LEU A 275 0.41 10.28 23.76
C LEU A 275 -0.64 9.20 23.52
N THR A 276 -1.05 9.00 22.26
CA THR A 276 -1.98 7.93 21.90
C THR A 276 -1.41 6.55 22.25
N SER A 277 -0.13 6.32 22.00
CA SER A 277 0.55 5.07 22.39
C SER A 277 0.64 4.93 23.90
N ILE A 278 0.99 5.99 24.63
CA ILE A 278 1.12 5.97 26.09
C ILE A 278 -0.22 5.61 26.75
N LEU A 279 -1.29 6.33 26.40
CA LEU A 279 -2.60 6.21 27.04
C LEU A 279 -3.29 4.86 26.77
N ASN A 280 -2.95 4.20 25.66
CA ASN A 280 -3.53 2.93 25.26
C ASN A 280 -2.67 1.70 25.62
N THR A 281 -1.44 1.91 26.11
CA THR A 281 -0.56 0.78 26.45
C THR A 281 -0.89 0.23 27.82
N VAL A 282 -1.11 -1.08 27.86
CA VAL A 282 -1.47 -1.85 29.04
C VAL A 282 -0.47 -2.97 29.23
N VAL A 283 -0.10 -3.19 30.48
CA VAL A 283 0.70 -4.31 30.96
C VAL A 283 -0.24 -5.27 31.68
N ILE A 284 -0.06 -6.56 31.47
CA ILE A 284 -0.74 -7.65 32.17
C ILE A 284 0.28 -8.24 33.14
N ASP A 285 0.00 -8.18 34.43
CA ASP A 285 0.86 -8.78 35.45
C ASP A 285 0.65 -10.30 35.58
N GLU A 286 1.34 -10.92 36.55
CA GLU A 286 1.24 -12.35 36.82
C GLU A 286 -0.14 -12.80 37.34
N ASP A 287 -0.89 -11.89 37.95
CA ASP A 287 -2.27 -12.10 38.41
C ASP A 287 -3.31 -11.85 37.30
N LEU A 288 -2.86 -11.64 36.06
CA LEU A 288 -3.69 -11.27 34.91
C LEU A 288 -4.42 -9.91 35.07
N LYS A 289 -3.95 -9.04 35.95
CA LYS A 289 -4.50 -7.69 36.11
C LYS A 289 -3.92 -6.75 35.05
N GLU A 290 -4.80 -5.91 34.53
CA GLU A 290 -4.45 -4.91 33.53
C GLU A 290 -4.03 -3.59 34.18
N ILE A 291 -2.77 -3.21 34.00
CA ILE A 291 -2.18 -1.98 34.53
C ILE A 291 -1.80 -1.08 33.36
N LYS A 292 -2.35 0.14 33.33
CA LYS A 292 -1.92 1.15 32.34
C LYS A 292 -0.53 1.68 32.70
N ILE A 293 0.31 1.93 31.69
CA ILE A 293 1.67 2.43 31.95
C ILE A 293 1.71 3.81 32.62
N ILE A 294 0.66 4.63 32.43
CA ILE A 294 0.49 5.92 33.11
C ILE A 294 0.24 5.79 34.62
N ASN A 295 -0.15 4.60 35.09
CA ASN A 295 -0.27 4.31 36.52
C ASN A 295 1.07 3.87 37.13
N ILE A 296 2.06 3.55 36.30
CA ILE A 296 3.41 3.13 36.71
C ILE A 296 4.33 4.35 36.79
N LYS A 297 4.29 5.21 35.76
CA LYS A 297 5.03 6.49 35.71
C LYS A 297 4.15 7.60 35.18
N HIS A 298 4.39 8.84 35.63
CA HIS A 298 3.62 9.98 35.15
C HIS A 298 3.82 10.19 33.65
N ILE A 299 2.80 10.71 32.97
CA ILE A 299 2.80 10.88 31.51
C ILE A 299 3.98 11.73 31.02
N ASP A 300 4.32 12.79 31.77
CA ASP A 300 5.44 13.69 31.46
C ASP A 300 6.80 12.99 31.54
N GLU A 301 6.99 12.04 32.46
CA GLU A 301 8.24 11.27 32.54
C GLU A 301 8.42 10.41 31.28
N ILE A 302 7.35 9.77 30.82
CA ILE A 302 7.38 8.92 29.62
C ILE A 302 7.59 9.78 28.36
N ILE A 303 6.98 10.97 28.30
CA ILE A 303 7.21 11.93 27.22
C ILE A 303 8.67 12.37 27.19
N ASN A 304 9.21 12.80 28.33
CA ASN A 304 10.60 13.25 28.44
C ASN A 304 11.58 12.13 28.06
N PHE A 305 11.29 10.89 28.46
CA PHE A 305 12.08 9.74 28.01
C PHE A 305 12.04 9.58 26.49
N ALA A 306 10.86 9.66 25.87
CA ALA A 306 10.71 9.54 24.42
C ALA A 306 11.35 10.67 23.61
N GLU A 307 11.31 11.90 24.12
CA GLU A 307 11.91 13.06 23.43
C GLU A 307 13.44 13.05 23.45
N ASN A 308 14.06 12.30 24.36
CA ASN A 308 15.52 12.25 24.54
C ASN A 308 16.14 10.93 24.04
N GLU A 309 15.33 9.97 23.60
CA GLU A 309 15.83 8.69 23.09
C GLU A 309 16.14 8.76 21.59
N ASP A 310 17.42 8.62 21.25
CA ASP A 310 17.87 8.52 19.86
C ASP A 310 17.50 7.17 19.24
N GLY A 311 16.94 7.20 18.03
CA GLY A 311 16.57 5.99 17.27
C GLY A 311 15.25 5.32 17.67
N GLY A 312 14.49 5.92 18.58
CA GLY A 312 13.19 5.44 19.01
C GLY A 312 13.24 4.43 20.17
N ILE A 313 12.09 4.24 20.81
CA ILE A 313 11.89 3.37 21.97
C ILE A 313 11.33 2.03 21.49
N SER A 314 11.99 0.93 21.83
CA SER A 314 11.39 -0.41 21.74
C SER A 314 10.62 -0.77 23.01
N TYR A 315 9.72 -1.74 22.95
CA TYR A 315 9.04 -2.23 24.16
C TYR A 315 10.02 -2.73 25.22
N LYS A 316 11.16 -3.29 24.80
CA LYS A 316 12.26 -3.67 25.69
C LYS A 316 12.88 -2.49 26.43
N LYS A 317 13.12 -1.37 25.72
CA LYS A 317 13.60 -0.13 26.36
C LYS A 317 12.54 0.45 27.30
N LEU A 318 11.27 0.43 26.87
CA LEU A 318 10.14 0.89 27.66
C LEU A 318 10.00 0.09 28.96
N ARG A 319 10.10 -1.25 28.90
CA ARG A 319 10.09 -2.15 30.06
C ARG A 319 11.12 -1.75 31.10
N LYS A 320 12.37 -1.54 30.66
CA LYS A 320 13.48 -1.12 31.53
C LYS A 320 13.19 0.22 32.18
N PHE A 321 12.71 1.20 31.40
CA PHE A 321 12.38 2.53 31.91
C PHE A 321 11.22 2.53 32.92
N LEU A 322 10.19 1.73 32.68
CA LEU A 322 9.03 1.58 33.57
C LEU A 322 9.29 0.61 34.74
N SER A 323 10.45 -0.05 34.77
CA SER A 323 10.80 -1.06 35.77
C SER A 323 9.76 -2.20 35.88
N ILE A 324 9.22 -2.65 34.75
CA ILE A 324 8.21 -3.71 34.70
C ILE A 324 8.87 -5.10 34.86
N PRO A 325 8.40 -5.97 35.78
CA PRO A 325 8.92 -7.32 35.98
C PRO A 325 8.83 -8.20 34.73
N ASP A 326 9.80 -9.11 34.54
CA ASP A 326 9.84 -10.03 33.38
C ASP A 326 8.65 -11.00 33.33
N THR A 327 7.96 -11.22 34.46
CA THR A 327 6.72 -12.01 34.53
C THR A 327 5.53 -11.31 33.88
N ALA A 328 5.56 -9.98 33.80
CA ALA A 328 4.48 -9.19 33.23
C ALA A 328 4.66 -9.00 31.71
N MET A 329 3.55 -8.89 30.97
CA MET A 329 3.53 -8.85 29.50
C MET A 329 2.83 -7.59 28.97
N PHE A 330 3.28 -7.04 27.85
CA PHE A 330 2.55 -5.96 27.18
C PHE A 330 1.35 -6.52 26.40
N LYS A 331 0.14 -6.01 26.70
CA LYS A 331 -1.09 -6.37 26.01
C LYS A 331 -0.99 -5.98 24.53
N GLY A 332 -1.24 -6.95 23.64
CA GLY A 332 -1.18 -6.76 22.18
C GLY A 332 0.20 -7.05 21.56
N ILE A 333 1.18 -7.49 22.35
CA ILE A 333 2.41 -8.12 21.83
C ILE A 333 2.20 -9.63 21.79
N SER A 334 2.62 -10.26 20.69
CA SER A 334 2.56 -11.71 20.54
C SER A 334 3.87 -12.31 21.04
N TYR A 335 3.80 -12.98 22.19
CA TYR A 335 4.92 -13.70 22.81
C TYR A 335 5.04 -15.16 22.33
N GLU A 336 4.22 -15.58 21.36
CA GLU A 336 4.28 -16.92 20.79
C GLU A 336 5.63 -17.16 20.06
N LYS A 337 6.33 -18.23 20.45
CA LYS A 337 7.53 -18.72 19.77
C LYS A 337 7.16 -19.21 18.37
N LYS A 338 7.30 -18.37 17.35
CA LYS A 338 7.15 -18.81 15.96
C LYS A 338 8.29 -19.75 15.59
N LYS A 339 7.98 -21.03 15.31
CA LYS A 339 8.90 -21.94 14.59
C LYS A 339 9.34 -21.26 13.28
N LYS A 340 10.60 -20.85 13.16
CA LYS A 340 11.13 -20.21 11.94
C LYS A 340 12.00 -21.19 11.13
N ALA A 341 12.00 -20.95 9.81
CA ALA A 341 12.84 -21.63 8.84
C ALA A 341 14.35 -21.46 9.15
N LYS A 342 15.15 -22.48 8.81
CA LYS A 342 16.61 -22.55 9.05
C LYS A 342 17.32 -21.24 8.66
N GLY A 343 18.06 -20.63 9.59
CA GLY A 343 19.04 -19.57 9.31
C GLY A 343 18.72 -18.13 9.75
N LYS A 344 17.63 -17.87 10.52
CA LYS A 344 17.38 -16.53 11.11
C LYS A 344 17.50 -16.56 12.64
N LYS A 345 18.22 -15.58 13.21
CA LYS A 345 18.29 -15.35 14.67
C LYS A 345 16.89 -15.18 15.26
N GLU A 346 16.70 -15.70 16.47
CA GLU A 346 15.50 -15.46 17.28
C GLU A 346 15.39 -13.95 17.55
N THR A 347 14.21 -13.39 17.29
CA THR A 347 13.93 -11.97 17.48
C THR A 347 13.03 -11.84 18.69
N ASP A 348 13.48 -11.13 19.71
CA ASP A 348 12.71 -10.85 20.91
C ASP A 348 11.44 -10.08 20.52
N PRO A 349 10.23 -10.54 20.90
CA PRO A 349 8.99 -9.83 20.61
C PRO A 349 9.01 -8.36 21.04
N GLU A 350 9.79 -8.03 22.07
CA GLU A 350 9.92 -6.69 22.64
C GLU A 350 10.95 -5.81 21.93
N ASP A 351 11.69 -6.33 20.95
CA ASP A 351 12.50 -5.52 20.04
C ASP A 351 11.62 -4.66 19.12
N LYS A 352 10.30 -4.91 19.08
CA LYS A 352 9.33 -4.10 18.36
C LYS A 352 9.38 -2.64 18.85
N VAL A 353 9.39 -1.70 17.92
CA VAL A 353 9.35 -0.27 18.20
C VAL A 353 7.99 0.10 18.82
N PHE A 354 8.03 0.69 20.01
CA PHE A 354 6.89 1.29 20.70
C PHE A 354 6.54 2.64 20.05
N VAL A 355 7.52 3.54 19.94
CA VAL A 355 7.37 4.87 19.32
C VAL A 355 8.72 5.36 18.81
N ASN A 356 8.70 6.16 17.74
CA ASN A 356 9.91 6.79 17.20
C ASN A 356 9.58 8.24 16.80
N MET A 357 10.16 9.20 17.51
CA MET A 357 10.07 10.63 17.19
C MET A 357 11.15 11.03 16.17
N TYR A 358 11.10 10.39 15.00
CA TYR A 358 12.12 10.52 13.96
C TYR A 358 12.30 11.97 13.50
N GLY A 359 11.20 12.70 13.36
CA GLY A 359 11.21 14.10 12.94
C GLY A 359 11.85 15.01 13.99
N LEU A 360 11.47 14.85 15.26
CA LEU A 360 12.10 15.56 16.38
C LEU A 360 13.61 15.29 16.41
N ASN A 361 14.03 14.03 16.37
CA ASN A 361 15.44 13.65 16.47
C ASN A 361 16.26 14.16 15.28
N ALA A 362 15.71 14.09 14.06
CA ALA A 362 16.36 14.63 12.86
C ALA A 362 16.51 16.16 12.94
N LEU A 363 15.48 16.88 13.39
CA LEU A 363 15.54 18.33 13.55
C LEU A 363 16.48 18.74 14.69
N LYS A 364 16.48 18.03 15.82
CA LYS A 364 17.42 18.29 16.93
C LYS A 364 18.87 18.22 16.43
N LYS A 365 19.20 17.20 15.66
CA LYS A 365 20.54 16.97 15.12
C LYS A 365 20.98 18.03 14.10
N ILE A 366 20.07 18.51 13.25
CA ILE A 366 20.41 19.41 12.13
C ILE A 366 20.22 20.89 12.48
N CYS A 367 19.14 21.21 13.19
CA CYS A 367 18.67 22.58 13.43
C CYS A 367 18.73 23.01 14.91
N GLY A 368 18.99 22.08 15.82
CA GLY A 368 18.96 22.32 17.27
C GLY A 368 17.57 22.21 17.89
N GLU A 369 17.52 22.12 19.22
CA GLU A 369 16.30 21.79 19.97
C GLU A 369 15.20 22.84 19.85
N LYS A 370 15.57 24.14 19.78
CA LYS A 370 14.62 25.24 19.63
C LYS A 370 13.75 25.09 18.39
N ILE A 371 14.35 24.82 17.23
CA ILE A 371 13.61 24.62 15.97
C ILE A 371 12.86 23.29 15.98
N ALA A 372 13.45 22.24 16.57
CA ALA A 372 12.87 20.92 16.60
C ALA A 372 11.56 20.84 17.38
N LYS A 373 11.46 21.57 18.50
CA LYS A 373 10.27 21.63 19.37
C LYS A 373 9.31 22.78 19.04
N ASP A 374 9.69 23.70 18.15
CA ASP A 374 8.77 24.74 17.68
C ASP A 374 7.69 24.13 16.78
N LYS A 375 6.43 24.20 17.24
CA LYS A 375 5.27 23.60 16.56
C LYS A 375 5.09 24.14 15.14
N GLY A 376 5.32 25.45 14.93
CA GLY A 376 5.13 26.12 13.66
C GLY A 376 6.25 25.82 12.67
N LEU A 377 7.52 25.95 13.10
CA LEU A 377 8.69 25.68 12.27
C LEU A 377 8.79 24.21 11.91
N SER A 378 8.63 23.30 12.88
CA SER A 378 8.60 21.86 12.63
C SER A 378 7.53 21.48 11.60
N LEU A 379 6.33 22.07 11.70
CA LEU A 379 5.27 21.87 10.72
C LEU A 379 5.64 22.39 9.33
N LYS A 380 6.17 23.61 9.22
CA LYS A 380 6.59 24.21 7.93
C LYS A 380 7.65 23.35 7.25
N ILE A 381 8.70 22.95 7.98
CA ILE A 381 9.80 22.12 7.47
C ILE A 381 9.26 20.77 7.00
N MET A 382 8.49 20.08 7.82
CA MET A 382 7.96 18.75 7.49
C MET A 382 6.93 18.79 6.36
N ARG A 383 6.19 19.89 6.19
CA ARG A 383 5.34 20.12 5.00
C ARG A 383 6.19 20.19 3.73
N VAL A 384 7.30 20.94 3.74
CA VAL A 384 8.20 20.97 2.58
C VAL A 384 8.76 19.58 2.27
N LEU A 385 9.24 18.86 3.29
CA LEU A 385 9.84 17.52 3.12
C LEU A 385 8.83 16.47 2.63
N THR A 386 7.56 16.56 3.05
CA THR A 386 6.49 15.65 2.59
C THR A 386 5.89 16.05 1.25
N TYR A 387 5.72 17.34 0.96
CA TYR A 387 5.07 17.84 -0.26
C TYR A 387 5.98 17.79 -1.47
N PHE A 388 7.29 17.82 -1.29
CA PHE A 388 8.27 17.78 -2.38
C PHE A 388 9.16 16.54 -2.24
N LYS A 389 9.54 15.95 -3.37
CA LYS A 389 10.42 14.76 -3.40
C LYS A 389 11.85 15.09 -3.81
N GLY A 390 12.02 15.94 -4.83
CA GLY A 390 13.36 16.27 -5.33
C GLY A 390 14.21 16.98 -4.28
N VAL A 391 15.44 16.53 -4.07
CA VAL A 391 16.38 17.11 -3.10
C VAL A 391 16.61 18.60 -3.36
N GLU A 392 16.91 19.01 -4.60
CA GLU A 392 17.10 20.44 -4.93
C GLU A 392 15.82 21.25 -4.77
N GLN A 393 14.67 20.67 -5.10
CA GLN A 393 13.37 21.31 -4.91
C GLN A 393 13.08 21.54 -3.41
N ARG A 394 13.34 20.53 -2.57
CA ARG A 394 13.25 20.65 -1.11
C ARG A 394 14.21 21.70 -0.60
N ARG A 395 15.48 21.66 -1.00
CA ARG A 395 16.50 22.63 -0.58
C ARG A 395 16.08 24.06 -0.91
N SER A 396 15.63 24.31 -2.13
CA SER A 396 15.14 25.63 -2.55
C SER A 396 13.95 26.09 -1.72
N LYS A 397 13.01 25.20 -1.38
CA LYS A 397 11.84 25.53 -0.56
C LYS A 397 12.14 25.68 0.93
N LEU A 398 13.15 24.98 1.44
CA LEU A 398 13.61 25.13 2.81
C LEU A 398 14.37 26.44 3.01
N LEU A 399 15.10 26.89 2.00
CA LEU A 399 15.77 28.21 2.01
C LEU A 399 14.79 29.39 2.02
N GLU A 400 13.50 29.18 1.73
CA GLU A 400 12.44 30.19 1.89
C GLU A 400 12.02 30.35 3.37
N ILE A 401 12.52 29.52 4.29
CA ILE A 401 12.27 29.61 5.73
C ILE A 401 13.44 30.37 6.37
N GLU A 402 13.16 31.56 6.92
CA GLU A 402 14.18 32.51 7.41
C GLU A 402 15.09 31.92 8.49
N GLU A 403 14.58 31.02 9.33
CA GLU A 403 15.32 30.38 10.41
C GLU A 403 16.29 29.28 9.93
N LEU A 404 16.28 28.93 8.64
CA LEU A 404 17.15 27.90 8.08
C LEU A 404 18.29 28.49 7.25
N ASN A 405 19.52 28.14 7.62
CA ASN A 405 20.68 28.45 6.80
C ASN A 405 20.88 27.42 5.66
N ALA A 406 21.81 27.72 4.75
CA ALA A 406 22.05 26.89 3.56
C ALA A 406 22.54 25.47 3.88
N ASP A 407 23.29 25.28 4.96
CA ASP A 407 23.76 23.96 5.39
C ASP A 407 22.59 23.13 5.94
N MET A 408 21.80 23.71 6.85
CA MET A 408 20.58 23.08 7.39
C MET A 408 19.63 22.65 6.28
N ALA A 409 19.31 23.55 5.35
CA ALA A 409 18.43 23.26 4.21
C ALA A 409 18.97 22.11 3.34
N SER A 410 20.30 22.05 3.15
CA SER A 410 20.96 20.99 2.37
C SER A 410 20.94 19.63 3.07
N GLN A 411 21.10 19.61 4.40
CA GLN A 411 21.01 18.38 5.20
C GLN A 411 19.57 17.88 5.28
N LEU A 412 18.61 18.76 5.59
CA LEU A 412 17.18 18.45 5.67
C LEU A 412 16.63 17.92 4.34
N ALA A 413 17.02 18.51 3.21
CA ALA A 413 16.54 18.10 1.88
C ALA A 413 16.88 16.63 1.54
N LYS A 414 17.92 16.09 2.15
CA LYS A 414 18.40 14.70 1.97
C LYS A 414 17.70 13.70 2.90
N LEU A 415 16.86 14.15 3.84
CA LEU A 415 16.13 13.24 4.72
C LEU A 415 15.19 12.35 3.93
N GLU A 416 15.20 11.07 4.29
CA GLU A 416 14.42 10.02 3.64
C GLU A 416 13.24 9.59 4.52
N ASN A 417 12.30 8.82 3.96
CA ASN A 417 11.15 8.24 4.67
C ASN A 417 10.12 9.22 5.28
N ILE A 418 10.21 10.51 4.96
CA ILE A 418 9.24 11.53 5.40
C ILE A 418 8.11 11.63 4.35
N LYS A 419 7.09 10.77 4.47
CA LYS A 419 6.00 10.65 3.47
C LYS A 419 4.59 10.54 4.05
N GLU A 420 4.48 10.30 5.35
CA GLU A 420 3.20 9.97 5.99
C GLU A 420 2.49 11.20 6.55
N PHE A 421 1.17 11.10 6.66
CA PHE A 421 0.30 12.09 7.25
C PHE A 421 -0.58 11.41 8.29
N VAL A 422 -0.84 12.10 9.40
CA VAL A 422 -1.89 11.69 10.34
C VAL A 422 -3.27 12.12 9.82
N SER A 423 -4.34 11.53 10.34
CA SER A 423 -5.72 11.82 9.86
C SER A 423 -6.22 13.22 10.25
N LEU A 424 -5.49 13.92 11.14
CA LEU A 424 -5.85 15.23 11.69
C LEU A 424 -4.93 16.33 11.15
N SER A 425 -5.43 17.57 11.09
CA SER A 425 -4.61 18.77 10.86
C SER A 425 -3.79 19.12 12.10
N ALA A 426 -2.74 19.93 11.94
CA ALA A 426 -1.96 20.45 13.06
C ALA A 426 -2.84 21.24 14.05
N LYS A 427 -3.77 22.07 13.54
CA LYS A 427 -4.77 22.79 14.34
C LYS A 427 -5.57 21.87 15.26
N ALA A 428 -6.19 20.82 14.69
CA ALA A 428 -6.94 19.83 15.47
C ALA A 428 -6.08 19.12 16.51
N ILE A 429 -4.84 18.77 16.15
CA ILE A 429 -3.91 18.12 17.08
C ILE A 429 -3.58 19.05 18.24
N GLU A 430 -3.25 20.30 17.97
CA GLU A 430 -2.90 21.29 18.99
C GLU A 430 -4.06 21.60 19.94
N ILE A 431 -5.30 21.53 19.46
CA ILE A 431 -6.49 21.60 20.31
C ILE A 431 -6.58 20.38 21.24
N LEU A 432 -6.27 19.17 20.75
CA LEU A 432 -6.42 17.92 21.48
C LEU A 432 -5.27 17.61 22.44
N LEU A 433 -4.05 18.05 22.13
CA LEU A 433 -2.84 17.74 22.90
C LEU A 433 -3.01 18.04 24.41
N PRO A 434 -3.49 19.21 24.85
CA PRO A 434 -3.62 19.51 26.28
C PRO A 434 -4.55 18.55 27.04
N TYR A 435 -5.65 18.12 26.41
CA TYR A 435 -6.59 17.16 27.00
C TYR A 435 -5.96 15.77 27.13
N MET A 436 -5.14 15.37 26.15
CA MET A 436 -4.46 14.08 26.19
C MET A 436 -3.28 14.08 27.18
N GLU A 437 -2.59 15.21 27.29
CA GLU A 437 -1.54 15.44 28.30
C GLU A 437 -2.12 15.37 29.73
N SER A 438 -3.40 15.76 29.93
CA SER A 438 -4.08 15.56 31.23
C SER A 438 -4.55 14.12 31.48
N GLY A 439 -4.19 13.16 30.62
CA GLY A 439 -4.52 11.74 30.80
C GLY A 439 -5.80 11.26 30.11
N LEU A 440 -6.52 12.11 29.37
CA LEU A 440 -7.73 11.70 28.65
C LEU A 440 -7.37 10.92 27.39
N ARG A 441 -8.06 9.78 27.15
CA ARG A 441 -7.92 9.07 25.88
C ARG A 441 -8.40 9.93 24.71
N TYR A 442 -8.01 9.57 23.50
CA TYR A 442 -8.41 10.29 22.29
C TYR A 442 -9.94 10.50 22.17
N ASP A 443 -10.74 9.48 22.46
CA ASP A 443 -12.21 9.55 22.44
C ASP A 443 -12.76 10.55 23.47
N GLU A 444 -12.19 10.53 24.68
CA GLU A 444 -12.54 11.42 25.78
C GLU A 444 -12.11 12.87 25.48
N ALA A 445 -10.88 13.06 25.01
CA ALA A 445 -10.34 14.36 24.60
C ALA A 445 -11.19 15.00 23.50
N VAL A 446 -11.62 14.22 22.50
CA VAL A 446 -12.52 14.73 21.44
C VAL A 446 -13.88 15.10 22.02
N LYS A 447 -14.44 14.29 22.94
CA LYS A 447 -15.72 14.58 23.58
C LYS A 447 -15.65 15.89 24.39
N THR A 448 -14.62 16.06 25.21
CA THR A 448 -14.41 17.27 26.02
C THR A 448 -14.15 18.49 25.13
N ALA A 449 -13.27 18.39 24.13
CA ALA A 449 -13.00 19.50 23.22
C ALA A 449 -14.24 19.92 22.38
N ARG A 450 -15.20 19.01 22.15
CA ARG A 450 -16.50 19.34 21.55
C ARG A 450 -17.42 20.08 22.52
N ILE A 451 -17.49 19.63 23.77
CA ILE A 451 -18.26 20.32 24.83
C ILE A 451 -17.72 21.74 25.01
N ASP A 452 -16.40 21.91 24.96
CA ASP A 452 -15.73 23.21 25.06
C ASP A 452 -15.85 24.07 23.78
N GLY A 453 -16.57 23.60 22.76
CA GLY A 453 -16.76 24.31 21.49
C GLY A 453 -15.51 24.46 20.61
N LYS A 454 -14.42 23.75 20.93
CA LYS A 454 -13.15 23.84 20.18
C LYS A 454 -13.11 22.94 18.95
N ILE A 455 -13.89 21.87 18.96
CA ILE A 455 -14.04 20.94 17.82
C ILE A 455 -15.49 20.93 17.35
N PRO A 456 -15.76 21.04 16.04
CA PRO A 456 -17.12 21.00 15.53
C PRO A 456 -17.76 19.61 15.70
N TYR A 457 -19.08 19.61 15.90
CA TYR A 457 -19.89 18.41 15.74
C TYR A 457 -20.02 18.05 14.26
N GLU A 458 -20.19 16.76 13.96
CA GLU A 458 -20.48 16.35 12.58
C GLU A 458 -21.91 16.77 12.22
N GLU A 459 -22.04 17.71 11.28
CA GLU A 459 -23.33 18.10 10.71
C GLU A 459 -23.80 17.03 9.71
N ASN A 460 -24.51 16.03 10.21
CA ASN A 460 -25.24 15.10 9.35
C ASN A 460 -26.62 15.69 9.01
N LEU A 461 -26.63 16.69 8.12
CA LEU A 461 -27.87 17.29 7.62
C LEU A 461 -28.65 16.24 6.81
N LYS A 462 -29.82 15.84 7.33
CA LYS A 462 -30.75 14.99 6.60
C LYS A 462 -31.29 15.77 5.41
N GLN A 463 -31.18 15.19 4.22
CA GLN A 463 -31.72 15.74 2.98
C GLN A 463 -32.79 14.80 2.42
N ASP A 464 -33.77 15.34 1.70
CA ASP A 464 -34.84 14.53 1.08
C ASP A 464 -34.32 13.59 -0.01
N LEU A 465 -33.24 13.98 -0.70
CA LEU A 465 -32.55 13.18 -1.70
C LEU A 465 -31.09 13.00 -1.32
N LEU A 466 -30.50 11.86 -1.69
CA LEU A 466 -29.08 11.63 -1.46
C LEU A 466 -28.25 12.64 -2.27
N PRO A 467 -27.32 13.37 -1.62
CA PRO A 467 -26.46 14.33 -2.29
C PRO A 467 -25.52 13.62 -3.25
N ALA A 468 -25.00 14.36 -4.24
CA ALA A 468 -23.99 13.82 -5.13
C ALA A 468 -22.75 13.40 -4.34
N LEU A 469 -22.13 12.29 -4.77
CA LEU A 469 -20.84 11.88 -4.23
C LEU A 469 -19.79 12.88 -4.74
N ASP A 470 -19.47 13.89 -3.95
CA ASP A 470 -18.37 14.81 -4.21
C ASP A 470 -17.09 14.31 -3.52
N PRO A 471 -16.02 14.02 -4.28
CA PRO A 471 -14.72 13.64 -3.73
C PRO A 471 -14.11 14.67 -2.76
N LYS A 472 -14.57 15.92 -2.78
CA LYS A 472 -14.05 17.02 -1.94
C LYS A 472 -14.76 17.16 -0.61
N THR A 473 -16.06 16.85 -0.51
CA THR A 473 -16.87 17.24 0.66
C THR A 473 -17.34 16.08 1.53
N ASN A 474 -17.70 14.93 0.96
CA ASN A 474 -18.43 13.92 1.73
C ASN A 474 -17.60 12.65 2.03
N ILE A 475 -17.00 11.99 1.03
CA ILE A 475 -16.16 10.80 1.24
C ILE A 475 -15.18 10.68 0.06
N ARG A 476 -13.86 10.73 0.30
CA ARG A 476 -12.87 10.55 -0.78
C ARG A 476 -12.77 9.07 -1.19
N ILE A 477 -13.62 8.66 -2.13
CA ILE A 477 -13.55 7.33 -2.74
C ILE A 477 -12.56 7.36 -3.90
N THR A 478 -11.40 6.73 -3.71
CA THR A 478 -10.32 6.70 -4.73
C THR A 478 -10.51 5.60 -5.76
N ASN A 479 -11.28 4.55 -5.45
CA ASN A 479 -11.54 3.44 -6.35
C ASN A 479 -12.65 3.81 -7.36
N PRO A 480 -12.35 3.94 -8.67
CA PRO A 480 -13.34 4.34 -9.67
C PRO A 480 -14.47 3.33 -9.86
N THR A 481 -14.23 2.04 -9.58
CA THR A 481 -15.26 1.00 -9.63
C THR A 481 -16.28 1.22 -8.52
N VAL A 482 -15.82 1.37 -7.28
CA VAL A 482 -16.68 1.63 -6.11
C VAL A 482 -17.45 2.94 -6.28
N LEU A 483 -16.77 4.00 -6.71
CA LEU A 483 -17.40 5.31 -6.96
C LEU A 483 -18.54 5.20 -7.99
N ARG A 484 -18.35 4.41 -9.05
CA ARG A 484 -19.38 4.18 -10.07
C ARG A 484 -20.56 3.41 -9.50
N THR A 485 -20.33 2.29 -8.81
CA THR A 485 -21.42 1.50 -8.19
C THR A 485 -22.23 2.35 -7.21
N LEU A 486 -21.58 3.12 -6.33
CA LEU A 486 -22.29 3.98 -5.38
C LEU A 486 -23.03 5.14 -6.08
N SER A 487 -22.49 5.69 -7.16
CA SER A 487 -23.16 6.72 -7.95
C SER A 487 -24.42 6.20 -8.65
N GLU A 488 -24.37 4.98 -9.20
CA GLU A 488 -25.55 4.34 -9.79
C GLU A 488 -26.57 3.94 -8.72
N ALA A 489 -26.12 3.42 -7.57
CA ALA A 489 -27.01 3.13 -6.43
C ALA A 489 -27.73 4.39 -5.94
N ARG A 490 -27.02 5.51 -5.80
CA ARG A 490 -27.61 6.82 -5.48
C ARG A 490 -28.69 7.22 -6.48
N LYS A 491 -28.45 7.05 -7.79
CA LYS A 491 -29.45 7.40 -8.82
C LYS A 491 -30.70 6.56 -8.69
N VAL A 492 -30.55 5.25 -8.42
CA VAL A 492 -31.67 4.34 -8.17
C VAL A 492 -32.45 4.78 -6.95
N ILE A 493 -31.80 5.00 -5.81
CA ILE A 493 -32.46 5.44 -4.57
C ILE A 493 -33.23 6.75 -4.80
N ASN A 494 -32.59 7.76 -5.40
CA ASN A 494 -33.24 9.04 -5.67
C ASN A 494 -34.41 8.91 -6.67
N ALA A 495 -34.35 7.97 -7.62
CA ALA A 495 -35.45 7.70 -8.53
C ALA A 495 -36.63 7.01 -7.82
N VAL A 496 -36.35 6.05 -6.94
CA VAL A 496 -37.36 5.41 -6.09
C VAL A 496 -38.02 6.44 -5.19
N ILE A 497 -37.25 7.31 -4.53
CA ILE A 497 -37.80 8.38 -3.68
C ILE A 497 -38.70 9.33 -4.48
N ARG A 498 -38.29 9.73 -5.69
CA ARG A 498 -39.12 10.58 -6.56
C ARG A 498 -40.42 9.92 -7.00
N LYS A 499 -40.41 8.61 -7.26
CA LYS A 499 -41.59 7.88 -7.77
C LYS A 499 -42.54 7.43 -6.64
N TYR A 500 -42.00 7.05 -5.48
CA TYR A 500 -42.75 6.39 -4.40
C TYR A 500 -42.81 7.18 -3.08
N GLY A 501 -42.14 8.33 -3.01
CA GLY A 501 -42.03 9.15 -1.80
C GLY A 501 -40.90 8.71 -0.87
N LYS A 502 -40.91 9.26 0.35
CA LYS A 502 -39.90 8.97 1.38
C LYS A 502 -39.90 7.49 1.76
N LEU A 503 -38.72 6.98 2.11
CA LEU A 503 -38.50 5.60 2.52
C LEU A 503 -38.32 5.57 4.04
N ASP A 504 -38.89 4.56 4.69
CA ASP A 504 -38.70 4.35 6.13
C ASP A 504 -37.37 3.66 6.42
N ARG A 505 -36.92 2.80 5.49
CA ARG A 505 -35.69 2.02 5.65
C ARG A 505 -35.03 1.70 4.30
N VAL A 506 -33.71 1.59 4.31
CA VAL A 506 -32.90 1.07 3.20
C VAL A 506 -32.05 -0.09 3.71
N ASN A 507 -32.22 -1.27 3.11
CA ASN A 507 -31.41 -2.45 3.36
C ASN A 507 -30.40 -2.59 2.23
N ILE A 508 -29.12 -2.73 2.57
CA ILE A 508 -28.03 -2.78 1.57
C ILE A 508 -27.27 -4.09 1.75
N GLU A 509 -27.24 -4.91 0.70
CA GLU A 509 -26.31 -6.02 0.56
C GLU A 509 -25.09 -5.54 -0.23
N LEU A 510 -23.91 -5.70 0.36
CA LEU A 510 -22.64 -5.44 -0.29
C LEU A 510 -22.03 -6.77 -0.69
N ALA A 511 -21.73 -6.94 -1.97
CA ALA A 511 -20.87 -8.04 -2.39
C ALA A 511 -19.55 -7.96 -1.60
N ARG A 512 -19.16 -9.07 -0.95
CA ARG A 512 -17.88 -9.15 -0.24
C ARG A 512 -16.74 -9.02 -1.24
N ASP A 513 -16.26 -7.80 -1.44
CA ASP A 513 -15.07 -7.57 -2.24
C ASP A 513 -13.84 -8.10 -1.48
N ILE A 514 -13.22 -9.13 -2.05
CA ILE A 514 -11.90 -9.59 -1.64
C ILE A 514 -10.89 -8.52 -2.07
N LYS A 515 -10.58 -7.60 -1.16
CA LYS A 515 -9.79 -6.39 -1.47
C LYS A 515 -8.31 -6.70 -1.61
N THR A 516 -7.78 -7.69 -0.88
CA THR A 516 -6.34 -7.98 -0.83
C THR A 516 -5.96 -9.31 -1.49
N LYS A 517 -4.72 -9.41 -1.99
CA LYS A 517 -4.15 -10.67 -2.53
C LYS A 517 -4.15 -11.78 -1.47
N LYS A 518 -3.89 -11.43 -0.21
CA LYS A 518 -3.89 -12.37 0.93
C LYS A 518 -5.28 -12.93 1.21
N GLU A 519 -6.31 -12.07 1.23
CA GLU A 519 -7.70 -12.52 1.37
C GLU A 519 -8.13 -13.37 0.17
N ARG A 520 -7.67 -13.04 -1.04
CA ARG A 520 -7.97 -13.83 -2.25
C ARG A 520 -7.34 -15.21 -2.20
N LEU A 521 -6.07 -15.28 -1.81
CA LEU A 521 -5.37 -16.55 -1.64
C LEU A 521 -6.00 -17.37 -0.52
N LYS A 522 -6.35 -16.75 0.62
CA LYS A 522 -7.08 -17.43 1.69
C LYS A 522 -8.43 -17.95 1.21
N ALA A 523 -9.22 -17.14 0.51
CA ALA A 523 -10.52 -17.54 -0.02
C ALA A 523 -10.39 -18.70 -1.02
N ILE A 524 -9.42 -18.64 -1.94
CA ILE A 524 -9.12 -19.74 -2.89
C ILE A 524 -8.67 -20.99 -2.13
N GLN A 525 -7.80 -20.86 -1.12
CA GLN A 525 -7.37 -21.98 -0.29
C GLN A 525 -8.54 -22.59 0.47
N THR A 526 -9.39 -21.78 1.10
CA THR A 526 -10.61 -22.24 1.78
C THR A 526 -11.57 -22.92 0.80
N GLN A 527 -11.73 -22.37 -0.41
CA GLN A 527 -12.55 -22.98 -1.45
C GLN A 527 -11.99 -24.32 -1.91
N ASN A 528 -10.68 -24.41 -2.15
CA ASN A 528 -10.01 -25.66 -2.52
C ASN A 528 -10.13 -26.71 -1.42
N LYS A 529 -9.89 -26.32 -0.15
CA LYS A 529 -10.11 -27.20 1.01
C LYS A 529 -11.56 -27.67 1.12
N ASN A 530 -12.52 -26.79 0.85
CA ASN A 530 -13.94 -27.15 0.86
C ASN A 530 -14.28 -28.15 -0.25
N ILE A 531 -13.72 -27.98 -1.45
CA ILE A 531 -13.89 -28.90 -2.57
C ILE A 531 -13.28 -30.26 -2.25
N GLU A 532 -12.06 -30.27 -1.73
CA GLU A 532 -11.33 -31.50 -1.36
C GLU A 532 -12.05 -32.27 -0.24
N SER A 533 -12.43 -31.57 0.83
CA SER A 533 -13.20 -32.14 1.94
C SER A 533 -14.56 -32.69 1.49
N LYS A 534 -15.21 -32.05 0.51
CA LYS A 534 -16.44 -32.57 -0.10
C LYS A 534 -16.17 -33.84 -0.92
N LYS A 535 -15.10 -33.88 -1.71
CA LYS A 535 -14.69 -35.07 -2.49
C LYS A 535 -14.38 -36.26 -1.58
N GLN A 536 -13.65 -36.04 -0.49
CA GLN A 536 -13.35 -37.07 0.49
C GLN A 536 -14.63 -37.62 1.13
N ALA A 537 -15.57 -36.76 1.50
CA ALA A 537 -16.87 -37.18 2.02
C ALA A 537 -17.69 -37.98 0.99
N GLU A 538 -17.70 -37.55 -0.28
CA GLU A 538 -18.35 -38.28 -1.38
C GLU A 538 -17.69 -39.66 -1.62
N GLN A 539 -16.36 -39.76 -1.52
CA GLN A 539 -15.62 -41.01 -1.66
C GLN A 539 -15.92 -41.97 -0.49
N LEU A 540 -15.90 -41.48 0.75
CA LEU A 540 -16.22 -42.26 1.94
C LEU A 540 -17.61 -42.89 1.84
N LEU A 541 -18.60 -42.13 1.36
CA LEU A 541 -19.96 -42.64 1.17
C LEU A 541 -20.04 -43.69 0.06
N LYS A 542 -19.29 -43.52 -1.05
CA LYS A 542 -19.22 -44.52 -2.12
C LYS A 542 -18.55 -45.82 -1.67
N GLU A 543 -17.44 -45.73 -0.94
CA GLU A 543 -16.73 -46.90 -0.40
C GLU A 543 -17.60 -47.66 0.60
N LYS A 544 -18.33 -46.94 1.44
CA LYS A 544 -19.35 -47.51 2.32
C LYS A 544 -20.44 -48.24 1.51
N ASP A 545 -21.01 -47.62 0.48
CA ASP A 545 -22.11 -48.20 -0.30
C ASP A 545 -21.68 -49.42 -1.13
N LEU A 546 -20.41 -49.51 -1.54
CA LEU A 546 -19.85 -50.71 -2.20
C LEU A 546 -19.85 -51.94 -1.28
N ASN A 547 -19.76 -51.74 0.03
CA ASN A 547 -19.73 -52.80 1.05
C ASN A 547 -21.11 -53.04 1.69
N ASN A 548 -22.16 -52.36 1.21
CA ASN A 548 -23.51 -52.46 1.77
C ASN A 548 -24.41 -53.36 0.89
N PRO A 549 -25.04 -54.42 1.43
CA PRO A 549 -25.94 -55.30 0.69
C PRO A 549 -27.25 -54.61 0.21
N SER A 550 -27.54 -53.38 0.63
CA SER A 550 -28.65 -52.56 0.12
C SER A 550 -28.24 -51.09 -0.01
N PRO A 551 -27.53 -50.71 -1.08
CA PRO A 551 -26.98 -49.38 -1.25
C PRO A 551 -28.07 -48.34 -1.54
N LYS A 552 -27.90 -47.12 -1.01
CA LYS A 552 -28.80 -45.99 -1.28
C LYS A 552 -28.47 -45.43 -2.67
N LYS A 553 -29.42 -45.47 -3.61
CA LYS A 553 -29.19 -45.10 -5.03
C LYS A 553 -28.74 -43.64 -5.23
N ASP A 554 -29.16 -42.72 -4.37
CA ASP A 554 -28.85 -41.28 -4.49
C ASP A 554 -28.29 -40.70 -3.18
N ILE A 555 -27.06 -40.19 -3.25
CA ILE A 555 -26.39 -39.48 -2.14
C ILE A 555 -26.88 -38.02 -2.10
N SER A 556 -27.55 -37.61 -1.03
CA SER A 556 -28.05 -36.24 -0.89
C SER A 556 -26.98 -35.25 -0.43
N LYS A 557 -27.22 -33.94 -0.62
CA LYS A 557 -26.37 -32.88 -0.04
C LYS A 557 -26.26 -32.97 1.48
N LYS A 558 -27.30 -33.48 2.16
CA LYS A 558 -27.33 -33.68 3.61
C LYS A 558 -26.40 -34.83 4.01
N ASP A 559 -26.37 -35.91 3.24
CA ASP A 559 -25.49 -37.06 3.49
C ASP A 559 -24.02 -36.68 3.32
N ILE A 560 -23.69 -35.91 2.28
CA ILE A 560 -22.35 -35.37 2.07
C ILE A 560 -21.94 -34.47 3.25
N LEU A 561 -22.87 -33.66 3.77
CA LEU A 561 -22.60 -32.81 4.94
C LEU A 561 -22.37 -33.64 6.21
N LYS A 562 -23.14 -34.71 6.43
CA LYS A 562 -22.91 -35.65 7.54
C LYS A 562 -21.52 -36.30 7.44
N ALA A 563 -21.16 -36.86 6.29
CA ALA A 563 -19.84 -37.49 6.08
C ALA A 563 -18.68 -36.50 6.22
N ARG A 564 -18.90 -35.26 5.81
CA ARG A 564 -17.91 -34.20 5.97
C ARG A 564 -17.67 -33.84 7.44
N LEU A 565 -18.73 -33.74 8.23
CA LEU A 565 -18.65 -33.50 9.67
C LEU A 565 -18.07 -34.72 10.40
N TYR A 566 -18.47 -35.93 10.02
CA TYR A 566 -17.91 -37.19 10.52
C TYR A 566 -16.37 -37.21 10.42
N ASN A 567 -15.82 -36.90 9.24
CA ASN A 567 -14.37 -36.83 9.03
C ASN A 567 -13.67 -35.73 9.84
N GLN A 568 -14.35 -34.61 10.10
CA GLN A 568 -13.75 -33.50 10.87
C GLN A 568 -13.82 -33.71 12.38
N GLN A 569 -14.73 -34.57 12.82
CA GLN A 569 -14.95 -34.94 14.21
C GLN A 569 -14.36 -36.30 14.54
N ASP A 570 -13.46 -36.82 13.71
CA ASP A 570 -12.81 -38.13 13.90
C ASP A 570 -13.80 -39.27 14.17
N GLY A 571 -14.99 -39.20 13.57
CA GLY A 571 -16.02 -40.22 13.69
C GLY A 571 -16.74 -40.29 15.04
N ILE A 572 -16.59 -39.29 15.91
CA ILE A 572 -17.30 -39.24 17.21
C ILE A 572 -18.40 -38.17 17.23
N SER A 573 -19.40 -38.37 18.09
CA SER A 573 -20.30 -37.29 18.47
C SER A 573 -19.58 -36.32 19.40
N LEU A 574 -19.63 -35.02 19.10
CA LEU A 574 -19.01 -34.00 19.98
C LEU A 574 -19.77 -33.76 21.28
N TYR A 575 -20.99 -34.30 21.42
CA TYR A 575 -21.82 -34.07 22.61
C TYR A 575 -21.65 -35.17 23.66
N SER A 576 -21.57 -36.43 23.26
CA SER A 576 -21.32 -37.55 24.17
C SER A 576 -19.90 -38.08 24.15
N GLY A 577 -19.14 -37.82 23.08
CA GLY A 577 -17.87 -38.50 22.81
C GLY A 577 -18.03 -39.91 22.23
N GLU A 578 -19.26 -40.41 22.07
CA GLU A 578 -19.52 -41.76 21.56
C GLU A 578 -19.13 -41.90 20.07
N PRO A 579 -18.59 -43.06 19.66
CA PRO A 579 -18.26 -43.33 18.27
C PRO A 579 -19.53 -43.46 17.41
N ILE A 580 -19.57 -42.72 16.32
CA ILE A 580 -20.60 -42.80 15.30
C ILE A 580 -20.23 -43.95 14.35
N LYS A 581 -21.15 -44.88 14.12
CA LYS A 581 -20.95 -45.99 13.18
C LYS A 581 -21.10 -45.50 11.75
N LEU A 582 -20.04 -45.60 10.95
CA LEU A 582 -20.03 -45.14 9.56
C LEU A 582 -21.12 -45.83 8.73
N GLU A 583 -21.38 -47.12 8.99
CA GLU A 583 -22.39 -47.95 8.32
C GLU A 583 -23.80 -47.39 8.49
N ARG A 584 -24.07 -46.72 9.62
CA ARG A 584 -25.37 -46.15 9.97
C ARG A 584 -25.48 -44.64 9.70
N LEU A 585 -24.40 -43.99 9.23
CA LEU A 585 -24.35 -42.53 9.04
C LEU A 585 -25.51 -41.94 8.20
N THR A 586 -25.96 -42.68 7.19
CA THR A 586 -27.02 -42.29 6.24
C THR A 586 -28.41 -42.82 6.63
N GLU A 587 -28.50 -43.54 7.75
CA GLU A 587 -29.75 -44.01 8.36
C GLU A 587 -30.51 -42.81 8.92
N ASP A 588 -31.82 -42.77 8.67
CA ASP A 588 -32.68 -41.73 9.20
C ASP A 588 -32.89 -41.95 10.70
N GLY A 589 -32.74 -40.88 11.49
CA GLY A 589 -32.92 -40.95 12.95
C GLY A 589 -31.72 -41.45 13.75
N TYR A 590 -30.64 -41.96 13.15
CA TYR A 590 -29.44 -42.36 13.91
C TYR A 590 -28.59 -41.15 14.34
N CYS A 591 -28.15 -40.35 13.37
CA CYS A 591 -27.37 -39.12 13.60
C CYS A 591 -28.01 -37.91 12.92
N GLN A 592 -27.84 -36.74 13.53
CA GLN A 592 -28.41 -35.48 13.08
C GLN A 592 -27.33 -34.41 12.97
N ILE A 593 -27.61 -33.41 12.13
CA ILE A 593 -26.78 -32.21 12.04
C ILE A 593 -27.46 -31.17 12.91
N ASP A 594 -26.86 -30.87 14.05
CA ASP A 594 -27.35 -29.84 14.96
C ASP A 594 -26.70 -28.48 14.67
N HIS A 595 -27.41 -27.42 15.02
CA HIS A 595 -26.86 -26.08 15.14
C HIS A 595 -26.33 -25.85 16.55
N ILE A 596 -25.00 -25.75 16.68
CA ILE A 596 -24.32 -25.55 17.96
C ILE A 596 -24.97 -24.40 18.73
N LEU A 597 -25.07 -23.24 18.10
CA LEU A 597 -25.90 -22.13 18.57
C LEU A 597 -27.26 -22.20 17.87
N PRO A 598 -28.39 -22.29 18.62
CA PRO A 598 -29.72 -22.38 18.05
C PRO A 598 -29.97 -21.29 17.00
N ARG A 599 -30.42 -21.70 15.81
CA ARG A 599 -30.53 -20.81 14.65
C ARG A 599 -31.42 -19.60 14.89
N PHE A 600 -32.47 -19.72 15.70
CA PHE A 600 -33.36 -18.59 16.01
C PHE A 600 -32.69 -17.54 16.91
N LYS A 601 -31.68 -17.93 17.70
CA LYS A 601 -30.88 -17.02 18.54
C LYS A 601 -29.70 -16.43 17.76
N SER A 602 -28.97 -17.26 17.03
CA SER A 602 -27.73 -16.87 16.35
C SER A 602 -27.93 -16.31 14.94
N MET A 603 -29.05 -16.66 14.28
CA MET A 603 -29.27 -16.49 12.85
C MET A 603 -28.16 -17.13 11.97
N ASP A 604 -27.33 -18.00 12.55
CA ASP A 604 -26.16 -18.57 11.89
C ASP A 604 -26.47 -19.97 11.36
N ASN A 605 -26.54 -20.09 10.04
CA ASN A 605 -26.66 -21.37 9.33
C ASN A 605 -25.36 -21.77 8.60
N SER A 606 -24.25 -21.12 8.94
CA SER A 606 -22.94 -21.40 8.38
C SER A 606 -22.46 -22.81 8.76
N PHE A 607 -21.47 -23.29 8.04
CA PHE A 607 -20.85 -24.58 8.34
C PHE A 607 -20.20 -24.61 9.73
N ASN A 608 -19.68 -23.48 10.21
CA ASN A 608 -19.01 -23.39 11.51
C ASN A 608 -19.97 -23.54 12.69
N ASN A 609 -21.26 -23.33 12.48
CA ASN A 609 -22.29 -23.50 13.50
C ASN A 609 -22.98 -24.87 13.39
N LYS A 610 -22.37 -25.86 12.73
CA LYS A 610 -22.96 -27.19 12.52
C LYS A 610 -22.07 -28.28 13.08
N VAL A 611 -22.70 -29.25 13.71
CA VAL A 611 -22.03 -30.43 14.29
C VAL A 611 -22.84 -31.68 13.96
N LEU A 612 -22.15 -32.81 13.82
CA LEU A 612 -22.79 -34.13 13.72
C LEU A 612 -22.86 -34.74 15.12
N CYS A 613 -24.06 -35.12 15.55
CA CYS A 613 -24.33 -35.73 16.85
C CYS A 613 -25.32 -36.89 16.71
N LEU A 614 -25.50 -37.69 17.76
CA LEU A 614 -26.57 -38.69 17.80
C LEU A 614 -27.92 -37.97 17.88
N ALA A 615 -28.96 -38.57 17.31
CA ALA A 615 -30.26 -37.91 17.25
C ALA A 615 -30.85 -37.62 18.63
N GLU A 616 -30.66 -38.52 19.59
CA GLU A 616 -31.09 -38.37 20.98
C GLU A 616 -30.46 -37.14 21.64
N GLU A 617 -29.16 -36.94 21.45
CA GLU A 617 -28.43 -35.78 22.00
C GLU A 617 -28.98 -34.47 21.45
N ASN A 618 -29.25 -34.41 20.14
CA ASN A 618 -29.83 -33.23 19.52
C ASN A 618 -31.23 -32.93 20.04
N GLN A 619 -32.05 -33.97 20.21
CA GLN A 619 -33.40 -33.84 20.76
C GLN A 619 -33.38 -33.35 22.21
N ASN A 620 -32.44 -33.86 23.02
CA ASN A 620 -32.27 -33.47 24.42
C ASN A 620 -31.72 -32.05 24.56
N LYS A 621 -30.81 -31.62 23.67
CA LYS A 621 -30.28 -30.25 23.64
C LYS A 621 -31.36 -29.22 23.24
N ALA A 622 -32.23 -29.57 22.29
CA ALA A 622 -33.30 -28.72 21.79
C ALA A 622 -32.84 -27.29 21.44
N ASN A 623 -33.32 -26.28 22.17
CA ASN A 623 -33.08 -24.84 21.93
C ASN A 623 -32.02 -24.22 22.87
N ASP A 624 -31.28 -25.05 23.59
CA ASP A 624 -30.17 -24.63 24.43
C ASP A 624 -28.86 -24.57 23.66
N ILE A 625 -27.91 -23.79 24.17
CA ILE A 625 -26.52 -23.86 23.72
C ILE A 625 -25.83 -25.02 24.48
N PRO A 626 -24.78 -25.65 23.91
CA PRO A 626 -24.13 -26.79 24.54
C PRO A 626 -23.66 -26.52 25.97
N TYR A 627 -23.18 -25.31 26.26
CA TYR A 627 -22.78 -24.92 27.61
C TYR A 627 -23.92 -25.06 28.62
N ASP A 628 -25.08 -24.47 28.32
CA ASP A 628 -26.25 -24.51 29.20
C ASP A 628 -26.80 -25.92 29.32
N TRP A 629 -26.90 -26.64 28.20
CA TRP A 629 -27.43 -28.02 28.19
C TRP A 629 -26.53 -28.99 28.98
N LEU A 630 -25.22 -28.98 28.70
CA LEU A 630 -24.26 -29.87 29.38
C LEU A 630 -24.07 -29.51 30.86
N SER A 631 -24.37 -28.28 31.27
CA SER A 631 -24.34 -27.87 32.68
C SER A 631 -25.53 -28.36 33.50
N LYS A 632 -26.59 -28.85 32.85
CA LYS A 632 -27.82 -29.36 33.49
C LYS A 632 -27.82 -30.88 33.65
N THR A 633 -26.98 -31.58 32.88
CA THR A 633 -26.67 -33.02 32.96
C THR A 633 -25.48 -33.24 33.86
#